data_AF-A0A3A9BCD7-F1
#
_entry.id   AF-A0A3A9BCD7-F1
#
_cell.length_a   1.000
_cell.length_b   1.000
_cell.length_c   1.000
_cell.angle_alpha   90.00
_cell.angle_beta   90.00
_cell.angle_gamma   90.00
#
_symmetry.space_group_name_H-M   'P 1'
#
loop_
_entity.id
_entity.type
_entity.pdbx_description
1 polymer ?
#
loop_
_entity_poly.entity_id
_entity_poly.type
_entity_poly.pdbx_seq_one_letter_code
_entity_poly.pdbx_strand_id
1 'polypeptide(L)'
;MNARIARLHSKVFSTPQGSREREQAINSLSDSERTAVFNLEKDYMLGRITRQDIMDMERVESGTMTYSQYKKIMNNDCKGQLQELSQFAKENRELYRQYRDRYRKEREAERKSRFTENTFKNKPYSFR
;
A
#
# COMPACT_ATOMS: atom_id res chain seq x y z
N MET A 1 -20.97 1.11 4.29
CA MET A 1 -21.30 2.54 4.44
C MET A 1 -20.49 3.42 3.49
N ASN A 2 -19.16 3.29 3.43
CA ASN A 2 -18.30 4.11 2.56
C ASN A 2 -18.51 3.87 1.04
N ALA A 3 -18.75 2.63 0.62
CA ALA A 3 -18.97 2.30 -0.79
C ALA A 3 -20.25 2.91 -1.37
N ARG A 4 -21.37 2.87 -0.62
CA ARG A 4 -22.62 3.56 -0.99
C ARG A 4 -22.41 5.06 -1.18
N ILE A 5 -21.69 5.74 -0.27
CA ILE A 5 -21.41 7.17 -0.40
C ILE A 5 -20.54 7.46 -1.63
N ALA A 6 -19.52 6.63 -1.89
CA ALA A 6 -18.69 6.77 -3.10
C ALA A 6 -19.49 6.63 -4.40
N ARG A 7 -20.45 5.69 -4.47
CA ARG A 7 -21.36 5.56 -5.64
C ARG A 7 -22.23 6.80 -5.83
N LEU A 8 -22.79 7.31 -4.74
CA LEU A 8 -23.62 8.52 -4.78
C LEU A 8 -22.80 9.74 -5.20
N HIS A 9 -21.55 9.84 -4.71
CA HIS A 9 -20.60 10.86 -5.14
C HIS A 9 -20.32 10.77 -6.65
N SER A 10 -19.95 9.59 -7.16
CA SER A 10 -19.75 9.37 -8.60
C SER A 10 -20.99 9.76 -9.41
N LYS A 11 -22.20 9.48 -8.93
CA LYS A 11 -23.46 9.84 -9.61
C LYS A 11 -23.72 11.36 -9.62
N VAL A 12 -23.43 12.06 -8.53
CA VAL A 12 -23.64 13.51 -8.42
C VAL A 12 -22.56 14.31 -9.15
N PHE A 13 -21.31 13.89 -9.08
CA PHE A 13 -20.16 14.66 -9.60
C PHE A 13 -19.69 14.22 -10.99
N SER A 14 -20.28 13.17 -11.58
CA SER A 14 -20.12 12.86 -13.01
C SER A 14 -20.92 13.79 -13.92
N THR A 15 -21.95 14.47 -13.39
CA THR A 15 -22.79 15.40 -14.14
C THR A 15 -22.30 16.84 -14.01
N PRO A 16 -22.39 17.65 -15.09
CA PRO A 16 -21.99 19.06 -15.06
C PRO A 16 -22.71 19.87 -13.97
N GLN A 17 -22.03 20.88 -13.44
CA GLN A 17 -22.62 21.78 -12.45
C GLN A 17 -23.78 22.58 -13.07
N GLY A 18 -24.88 22.71 -12.32
CA GLY A 18 -26.09 23.41 -12.78
C GLY A 18 -26.95 22.62 -13.77
N SER A 19 -26.66 21.33 -14.01
CA SER A 19 -27.55 20.49 -14.80
C SER A 19 -28.77 20.06 -13.99
N ARG A 20 -29.92 19.96 -14.66
CA ARG A 20 -31.16 19.44 -14.05
C ARG A 20 -30.98 18.04 -13.47
N GLU A 21 -30.18 17.21 -14.13
CA GLU A 21 -29.85 15.86 -13.69
C GLU A 21 -29.10 15.86 -12.36
N ARG A 22 -28.15 16.79 -12.18
CA ARG A 22 -27.39 16.92 -10.93
C ARG A 22 -28.26 17.39 -9.79
N GLU A 23 -29.13 18.37 -10.04
CA GLU A 23 -30.09 18.84 -9.04
C GLU A 23 -31.05 17.72 -8.61
N GLN A 24 -31.57 16.95 -9.56
CA GLN A 24 -32.39 15.78 -9.26
C GLN A 24 -31.63 14.72 -8.46
N ALA A 25 -30.37 14.45 -8.81
CA ALA A 25 -29.53 13.52 -8.07
C ALA A 25 -29.34 13.99 -6.61
N ILE A 26 -29.04 15.27 -6.38
CA ILE A 26 -28.88 15.86 -5.04
C ILE A 26 -30.21 15.83 -4.26
N ASN A 27 -31.33 16.11 -4.92
CA ASN A 27 -32.65 16.13 -4.32
C ASN A 27 -33.18 14.72 -3.97
N SER A 28 -32.66 13.69 -4.63
CA SER A 28 -32.99 12.28 -4.32
C SER A 28 -32.26 11.72 -3.09
N LEU A 29 -31.23 12.42 -2.60
CA LEU A 29 -30.46 12.02 -1.42
C LEU A 29 -31.16 12.42 -0.13
N SER A 30 -31.00 11.61 0.92
CA SER A 30 -31.33 12.05 2.29
C SER A 30 -30.35 13.14 2.75
N ASP A 31 -30.71 13.91 3.78
CA ASP A 31 -29.83 14.98 4.30
C ASP A 31 -28.48 14.45 4.81
N SER A 32 -28.48 13.25 5.40
CA SER A 32 -27.26 12.60 5.87
C SER A 32 -26.36 12.13 4.70
N GLU A 33 -26.95 11.55 3.65
CA GLU A 33 -26.25 11.15 2.44
C GLU A 33 -25.68 12.36 1.71
N ARG A 34 -26.48 13.42 1.57
CA ARG A 34 -26.06 14.68 0.96
C ARG A 34 -24.83 15.23 1.69
N THR A 35 -24.90 15.33 3.02
CA THR A 35 -23.79 15.81 3.84
C THR A 35 -22.53 14.96 3.65
N ALA A 36 -22.65 13.63 3.66
CA ALA A 36 -21.53 12.72 3.47
C ALA A 36 -20.90 12.84 2.07
N VAL A 37 -21.72 12.93 1.02
CA VAL A 37 -21.27 13.09 -0.38
C VAL A 37 -20.51 14.41 -0.57
N PHE A 38 -21.01 15.51 0.00
CA PHE A 38 -20.33 16.81 -0.08
C PHE A 38 -19.05 16.86 0.77
N ASN A 39 -19.00 16.20 1.93
CA ASN A 39 -17.78 16.09 2.71
C ASN A 39 -16.71 15.29 1.96
N LEU A 40 -17.09 14.21 1.28
CA LEU A 40 -16.18 13.43 0.46
C LEU A 40 -15.59 14.27 -0.69
N GLU A 41 -16.43 15.06 -1.37
CA GLU A 41 -15.95 16.01 -2.38
C GLU A 41 -15.02 17.06 -1.79
N LYS A 42 -15.34 17.61 -0.61
CA LYS A 42 -14.49 18.58 0.06
C LYS A 42 -13.11 18.00 0.37
N ASP A 43 -13.03 16.76 0.85
CA ASP A 43 -11.75 16.10 1.12
C ASP A 43 -10.96 15.84 -0.17
N TYR A 44 -11.65 15.52 -1.27
CA TYR A 44 -11.03 15.40 -2.60
C TYR A 44 -10.45 16.74 -3.08
N MET A 45 -11.23 17.82 -2.98
CA MET A 45 -10.81 19.16 -3.37
C MET A 45 -9.68 19.72 -2.50
N LEU A 46 -9.62 19.31 -1.23
CA LEU A 46 -8.51 19.63 -0.32
C LEU A 46 -7.28 18.73 -0.52
N GLY A 47 -7.32 17.78 -1.46
CA GLY A 47 -6.22 16.85 -1.73
C GLY A 47 -5.95 15.84 -0.61
N ARG A 48 -6.88 15.69 0.34
CA ARG A 48 -6.77 14.73 1.46
C ARG A 48 -7.00 13.30 1.00
N ILE A 49 -7.83 13.14 -0.02
CA ILE A 49 -8.09 11.88 -0.70
C ILE A 49 -7.92 12.07 -2.20
N THR A 50 -7.53 11.01 -2.88
CA THR A 50 -7.40 11.00 -4.34
C THR A 50 -8.67 10.47 -5.01
N ARG A 51 -8.82 10.73 -6.31
CA ARG A 51 -9.92 10.15 -7.09
C ARG A 51 -9.87 8.62 -7.12
N GLN A 52 -8.67 8.05 -7.09
CA GLN A 52 -8.47 6.61 -6.96
C GLN A 52 -8.99 6.08 -5.62
N ASP A 53 -8.83 6.84 -4.53
CA ASP A 53 -9.34 6.44 -3.22
C ASP A 53 -10.87 6.36 -3.22
N ILE A 54 -11.56 7.27 -3.91
CA ILE A 54 -13.02 7.24 -4.06
C ILE A 54 -13.46 6.01 -4.88
N MET A 55 -12.78 5.74 -5.99
CA MET A 55 -13.04 4.53 -6.80
C MET A 55 -12.77 3.24 -6.02
N ASP A 56 -11.73 3.22 -5.21
CA ASP A 56 -11.39 2.10 -4.35
C ASP A 56 -12.47 1.90 -3.28
N MET A 57 -12.98 2.99 -2.67
CA MET A 57 -14.11 2.93 -1.71
C MET A 57 -15.38 2.35 -2.34
N GLU A 58 -15.70 2.72 -3.58
CA GLU A 58 -16.84 2.18 -4.34
C GLU A 58 -16.72 0.65 -4.55
N ARG A 59 -15.50 0.14 -4.69
CA ARG A 59 -15.19 -1.29 -4.89
C ARG A 59 -15.13 -2.11 -3.60
N VAL A 60 -14.96 -1.51 -2.43
CA VAL A 60 -14.87 -2.26 -1.15
C VAL A 60 -16.11 -3.14 -0.89
N GLU A 61 -17.28 -2.79 -1.44
CA GLU A 61 -18.49 -3.61 -1.30
C GLU A 61 -18.45 -4.95 -2.06
N SER A 62 -17.54 -5.17 -3.02
CA SER A 62 -17.43 -6.44 -3.76
C SER A 62 -16.56 -7.49 -3.07
N GLY A 63 -16.09 -7.25 -1.83
CA GLY A 63 -15.25 -8.18 -1.07
C GLY A 63 -13.85 -8.41 -1.66
N THR A 64 -13.51 -7.69 -2.73
CA THR A 64 -12.27 -7.85 -3.49
C THR A 64 -11.34 -6.68 -3.17
N MET A 65 -10.32 -6.95 -2.37
CA MET A 65 -9.28 -5.99 -2.00
C MET A 65 -8.51 -5.53 -3.25
N THR A 66 -8.42 -4.22 -3.49
CA THR A 66 -7.60 -3.71 -4.60
C THR A 66 -6.12 -3.77 -4.24
N TYR A 67 -5.24 -3.88 -5.25
CA TYR A 67 -3.78 -3.91 -5.02
C TYR A 67 -3.27 -2.64 -4.31
N SER A 68 -3.87 -1.49 -4.58
CA SER A 68 -3.60 -0.23 -3.87
C SER A 68 -3.94 -0.32 -2.38
N GLN A 69 -5.10 -0.91 -2.04
CA GLN A 69 -5.50 -1.16 -0.66
C GLN A 69 -4.55 -2.14 0.03
N TYR A 70 -4.22 -3.27 -0.62
CA TYR A 70 -3.22 -4.22 -0.10
C TYR A 70 -1.87 -3.55 0.17
N LYS A 71 -1.35 -2.77 -0.78
CA LYS A 71 -0.08 -2.06 -0.63
C LYS A 71 -0.10 -1.04 0.51
N LYS A 72 -1.22 -0.35 0.74
CA LYS A 72 -1.38 0.58 1.87
C LYS A 72 -1.36 -0.15 3.21
N ILE A 73 -2.09 -1.28 3.33
CA ILE A 73 -2.07 -2.10 4.55
C ILE A 73 -0.68 -2.65 4.80
N MET A 74 -0.06 -3.29 3.79
CA MET A 74 1.29 -3.83 3.90
C MET A 74 2.33 -2.77 4.25
N ASN A 75 2.25 -1.57 3.67
CA ASN A 75 3.17 -0.49 4.03
C ASN A 75 3.01 -0.04 5.48
N ASN A 76 1.78 -0.07 6.03
CA ASN A 76 1.55 0.23 7.44
C ASN A 76 2.06 -0.89 8.35
N ASP A 77 1.78 -2.15 8.02
CA ASP A 77 2.24 -3.30 8.79
C ASP A 77 3.77 -3.41 8.78
N CYS A 78 4.40 -3.24 7.60
CA CYS A 78 5.86 -3.22 7.49
C CYS A 78 6.48 -2.04 8.25
N LYS A 79 5.83 -0.87 8.28
CA LYS A 79 6.30 0.25 9.11
C LYS A 79 6.22 -0.07 10.60
N GLY A 80 5.14 -0.71 11.05
CA GLY A 80 5.01 -1.18 12.44
C GLY A 80 6.11 -2.18 12.81
N GLN A 81 6.33 -3.19 11.97
CA GLN A 81 7.41 -4.17 12.17
C GLN A 81 8.81 -3.52 12.18
N LEU A 82 9.07 -2.58 11.27
CA LEU A 82 10.34 -1.85 11.24
C LEU A 82 10.52 -0.96 12.48
N GLN A 83 9.45 -0.40 13.00
CA GLN A 83 9.46 0.39 14.23
C GLN A 83 9.76 -0.50 15.44
N GLU A 84 9.15 -1.68 15.54
CA GLU A 84 9.44 -2.68 16.57
C GLU A 84 10.89 -3.17 16.51
N LEU A 85 11.40 -3.48 15.31
CA LEU A 85 12.79 -3.88 15.11
C LEU A 85 13.77 -2.75 15.48
N SER A 86 13.43 -1.50 15.16
CA SER A 86 14.22 -0.34 15.54
C SER A 86 14.23 -0.14 17.06
N GLN A 87 13.09 -0.32 17.72
CA GLN A 87 12.99 -0.22 19.18
C GLN A 87 13.79 -1.34 19.86
N PHE A 88 13.64 -2.57 19.39
CA PHE A 88 14.42 -3.72 19.85
C PHE A 88 15.93 -3.49 19.70
N ALA A 89 16.38 -2.97 18.55
CA ALA A 89 17.78 -2.66 18.31
C ALA A 89 18.32 -1.55 19.22
N LYS A 90 17.46 -0.60 19.60
CA LYS A 90 17.80 0.49 20.53
C LYS A 90 17.93 -0.01 21.97
N GLU A 91 16.99 -0.84 22.42
CA GLU A 91 16.95 -1.39 23.78
C GLU A 91 17.99 -2.50 23.99
N ASN A 92 18.21 -3.34 22.98
CA ASN A 92 19.09 -4.52 23.06
C ASN A 92 20.33 -4.35 22.17
N ARG A 93 21.06 -3.25 22.38
CA ARG A 93 22.15 -2.81 21.49
C ARG A 93 23.27 -3.85 21.34
N GLU A 94 23.61 -4.56 22.40
CA GLU A 94 24.66 -5.59 22.37
C GLU A 94 24.22 -6.85 21.63
N LEU A 95 23.00 -7.32 21.91
CA LEU A 95 22.41 -8.48 21.23
C LEU A 95 22.26 -8.21 19.73
N TYR A 96 21.82 -7.00 19.37
CA TYR A 96 21.72 -6.56 17.97
C TYR A 96 23.09 -6.51 17.27
N ARG A 97 24.13 -6.02 17.95
CA ARG A 97 25.51 -6.04 17.41
C ARG A 97 26.00 -7.46 17.15
N GLN A 98 25.83 -8.37 18.12
CA GLN A 98 26.24 -9.77 17.97
C GLN A 98 25.51 -10.48 16.84
N TYR A 99 24.20 -10.25 16.72
CA TYR A 99 23.43 -10.78 15.59
C TYR A 99 23.93 -10.23 14.25
N ARG A 100 24.12 -8.91 14.15
CA ARG A 100 24.60 -8.25 12.94
C ARG A 100 25.97 -8.76 12.49
N ASP A 101 26.88 -8.97 13.44
CA ASP A 101 28.23 -9.46 13.16
C ASP A 101 28.22 -10.92 12.71
N ARG A 102 27.37 -11.77 13.31
CA ARG A 102 27.17 -13.16 12.85
C ARG A 102 26.59 -13.20 11.44
N TYR A 103 25.53 -12.43 11.20
CA TYR A 103 24.86 -12.37 9.90
C TYR A 103 25.81 -11.90 8.77
N ARG A 104 26.66 -10.90 9.06
CA ARG A 104 27.69 -10.44 8.10
C ARG A 104 28.70 -11.54 7.80
N LYS A 105 29.18 -12.25 8.81
CA LYS A 105 30.14 -13.36 8.65
C LYS A 105 29.53 -14.50 7.83
N GLU A 106 28.28 -14.88 8.08
CA GLU A 106 27.58 -15.91 7.31
C GLU A 106 27.41 -15.52 5.84
N ARG A 107 27.01 -14.27 5.56
CA ARG A 107 26.88 -13.77 4.18
C ARG A 107 28.21 -13.72 3.44
N GLU A 108 29.29 -13.35 4.12
CA GLU A 108 30.63 -13.40 3.53
C GLU A 108 31.09 -14.83 3.26
N ALA A 109 30.80 -15.77 4.16
CA ALA A 109 31.10 -17.19 3.98
C ALA A 109 30.30 -17.79 2.82
N GLU A 110 29.00 -17.50 2.73
CA GLU A 110 28.14 -17.94 1.63
C GLU A 110 28.65 -17.39 0.29
N ARG A 111 28.99 -16.10 0.24
CA ARG A 111 29.56 -15.47 -0.96
C ARG A 111 30.89 -16.10 -1.38
N LYS A 112 31.77 -16.39 -0.42
CA LYS A 112 33.06 -17.06 -0.66
C LYS A 112 32.85 -18.50 -1.16
N SER A 113 31.91 -19.24 -0.57
CA SER A 113 31.55 -20.61 -0.99
C SER A 113 31.11 -20.68 -2.45
N ARG A 114 30.19 -19.79 -2.86
CA ARG A 114 29.72 -19.69 -4.26
C ARG A 114 30.86 -19.34 -5.23
N PHE A 115 31.86 -18.58 -4.77
CA PHE A 115 33.02 -18.22 -5.57
C PHE A 115 34.00 -19.40 -5.74
N THR A 116 34.19 -20.20 -4.68
CA THR A 116 35.04 -21.41 -4.70
C THR A 116 34.40 -22.60 -5.42
N GLU A 117 33.07 -22.70 -5.46
CA GLU A 117 32.35 -23.71 -6.26
C GLU A 117 32.56 -23.52 -7.77
N ASN A 118 32.74 -22.27 -8.23
CA ASN A 118 32.95 -21.96 -9.64
C ASN A 118 34.39 -22.20 -10.12
N THR A 119 35.38 -22.25 -9.22
CA THR A 119 36.79 -22.44 -9.60
C THR A 119 37.16 -23.87 -10.00
N PHE A 120 36.32 -24.88 -9.69
CA PHE A 120 36.57 -26.27 -10.08
C PHE A 120 35.99 -26.69 -11.44
N LYS A 121 35.17 -25.84 -12.09
CA LYS A 121 34.50 -26.17 -13.36
C LYS A 121 35.22 -25.70 -14.62
N ASN A 122 36.27 -24.88 -14.49
CA ASN A 122 37.07 -24.40 -15.62
C ASN A 122 38.38 -25.20 -15.75
N LYS A 123 38.30 -26.51 -15.98
CA LYS A 123 39.43 -27.23 -16.57
C LYS A 123 39.41 -26.95 -18.08
N PRO A 124 40.50 -26.48 -18.71
CA PRO A 124 40.52 -26.31 -20.15
C PRO A 124 40.29 -27.67 -20.79
N TYR A 125 39.32 -27.74 -21.70
CA TYR A 125 38.98 -28.94 -22.45
C TYR A 125 40.20 -29.35 -23.29
N SER A 126 40.89 -30.42 -22.92
CA SER A 126 42.01 -30.98 -23.69
C SER A 126 41.47 -32.08 -24.60
N PHE A 127 41.41 -31.82 -25.91
CA PHE A 127 41.25 -32.87 -26.91
C PHE A 127 42.56 -33.64 -27.06
N ARG A 128 42.50 -34.97 -27.05
CA ARG A 128 43.57 -35.85 -27.51
C ARG A 128 42.98 -36.83 -28.52
#